data_AF-A0A8T6I8M4-F1
#
_entry.id   AF-A0A8T6I8M4-F1
#
_cell.length_a   1.000
_cell.length_b   1.000
_cell.length_c   1.000
_cell.angle_alpha   90.00
_cell.angle_beta   90.00
_cell.angle_gamma   90.00
#
_symmetry.space_group_name_H-M   'P 1'
#
loop_
_entity.id
_entity.type
_entity.pdbx_description
1 polymer ?
#
loop_
_entity_poly.entity_id
_entity_poly.type
_entity_poly.pdbx_seq_one_letter_code
_entity_poly.pdbx_strand_id
1 'polypeptide(L)'
;MKDHVPGADACIEDDGSDTVRVELPREACEAISEMCAYLADTIAAGGCGCEDCAERLAQAEAWEGAFRGMAETEPGMTHEVVLGQDGYVH
;
A
#
# COMPACT_ATOMS: atom_id res chain seq x y z
N MET A 1 -34.30 15.97 -30.80
CA MET A 1 -34.11 14.87 -29.82
C MET A 1 -32.77 14.24 -30.18
N LYS A 2 -31.70 14.61 -29.48
CA LYS A 2 -31.19 13.91 -28.27
C LYS A 2 -30.46 12.63 -28.70
N ASP A 3 -29.17 12.40 -28.48
CA ASP A 3 -28.22 12.99 -27.54
C ASP A 3 -26.79 12.96 -28.10
N HIS A 4 -26.05 14.04 -27.82
CA HIS A 4 -24.60 14.07 -27.84
C HIS A 4 -24.13 13.15 -26.69
N VAL A 5 -23.24 12.20 -26.95
CA VAL A 5 -22.56 11.43 -25.89
C VAL A 5 -21.19 12.07 -25.69
N PRO A 6 -21.02 13.00 -24.74
CA PRO A 6 -19.71 13.37 -24.25
C PRO A 6 -19.36 12.41 -23.10
N GLY A 7 -18.68 11.32 -23.43
CA GLY A 7 -17.79 10.64 -22.49
C GLY A 7 -16.40 10.75 -23.09
N ALA A 8 -15.74 11.90 -22.91
CA ALA A 8 -14.66 11.99 -21.91
C ALA A 8 -13.60 10.92 -22.24
N ASP A 9 -12.65 11.17 -23.13
CA ASP A 9 -11.62 12.21 -22.97
C ASP A 9 -11.06 12.25 -21.54
N ALA A 10 -10.79 11.06 -21.02
CA ALA A 10 -9.76 10.83 -20.03
C ALA A 10 -8.99 9.59 -20.49
N CYS A 11 -8.26 9.74 -21.61
CA CYS A 11 -6.96 9.09 -21.67
C CYS A 11 -6.20 9.68 -20.49
N ILE A 12 -6.27 9.02 -19.32
CA ILE A 12 -5.34 9.28 -18.24
C ILE A 12 -3.99 9.13 -18.91
N GLU A 13 -3.27 10.23 -19.02
CA GLU A 13 -1.87 10.22 -19.42
C GLU A 13 -1.18 9.31 -18.40
N ASP A 14 -0.99 8.05 -18.83
CA ASP A 14 -0.17 7.06 -18.16
C ASP A 14 1.24 7.61 -18.23
N ASP A 15 1.55 8.46 -17.25
CA ASP A 15 2.85 9.10 -17.08
C ASP A 15 3.82 8.04 -16.55
N GLY A 16 4.12 7.03 -17.38
CA GLY A 16 5.27 6.13 -17.30
C GLY A 16 5.65 5.57 -15.92
N SER A 17 4.70 5.45 -15.01
CA SER A 17 4.91 5.09 -13.62
C SER A 17 4.18 3.77 -13.44
N ASP A 18 4.93 2.67 -13.44
CA ASP A 18 4.49 1.29 -13.15
C ASP A 18 3.93 1.13 -11.71
N THR A 19 2.99 1.97 -11.33
CA THR A 19 2.40 2.04 -10.00
C THR A 19 0.88 2.14 -10.07
N VAL A 20 0.21 1.55 -9.08
CA VAL A 20 -1.24 1.58 -8.94
C VAL A 20 -1.61 2.41 -7.71
N ARG A 21 -2.51 3.38 -7.90
CA ARG A 21 -3.09 4.15 -6.82
C ARG A 21 -4.28 3.40 -6.25
N VAL A 22 -4.29 3.21 -4.93
CA VAL A 22 -5.39 2.57 -4.21
C VAL A 22 -5.84 3.46 -3.06
N GLU A 23 -7.15 3.54 -2.86
CA GLU A 23 -7.73 4.19 -1.68
C GLU A 23 -7.94 3.14 -0.58
N LEU A 24 -7.32 3.36 0.58
CA LEU A 24 -7.44 2.46 1.72
C LEU A 24 -8.22 3.15 2.86
N PRO A 25 -9.32 2.56 3.34
CA PRO A 25 -9.98 3.02 4.56
C PRO A 25 -9.09 2.73 5.78
N ARG A 26 -9.31 3.47 6.87
CA ARG A 26 -8.60 3.31 8.13
C ARG A 26 -8.52 1.86 8.61
N GLU A 27 -9.63 1.12 8.54
CA GLU A 27 -9.70 -0.28 8.97
C GLU A 27 -8.80 -1.20 8.13
N ALA A 28 -8.64 -0.89 6.84
CA ALA A 28 -7.69 -1.62 5.99
C ALA A 28 -6.25 -1.28 6.37
N CYS A 29 -5.93 -0.02 6.66
CA CYS A 29 -4.60 0.37 7.15
C CYS A 29 -4.27 -0.31 8.48
N GLU A 30 -5.23 -0.41 9.41
CA GLU A 30 -5.07 -1.11 10.68
C GLU A 30 -4.75 -2.60 10.45
N ALA A 31 -5.56 -3.29 9.63
CA ALA A 31 -5.35 -4.71 9.33
C ALA A 31 -4.02 -4.98 8.60
N ILE A 32 -3.64 -4.12 7.64
CA ILE A 32 -2.37 -4.27 6.91
C ILE A 32 -1.18 -4.02 7.86
N SER A 33 -1.28 -3.04 8.76
CA SER A 33 -0.26 -2.79 9.78
C SER A 33 -0.04 -4.04 10.66
N GLU A 34 -1.12 -4.64 11.18
CA GLU A 34 -1.03 -5.87 11.99
C GLU A 34 -0.39 -7.04 11.21
N MET A 35 -0.75 -7.20 9.93
CA MET A 35 -0.13 -8.21 9.06
C MET A 35 1.37 -7.97 8.86
N CYS A 36 1.78 -6.71 8.69
CA CYS A 36 3.20 -6.36 8.55
C CYS A 36 3.98 -6.57 9.86
N ALA A 37 3.37 -6.26 11.01
CA ALA A 37 3.93 -6.55 12.32
C ALA A 37 4.18 -8.06 12.51
N TYR A 38 3.16 -8.89 12.20
CA TYR A 38 3.27 -10.34 12.26
C TYR A 38 4.37 -10.88 11.33
N LEU A 39 4.50 -10.32 10.13
CA LEU A 39 5.54 -10.70 9.18
C LEU A 39 6.94 -10.34 9.72
N ALA A 40 7.10 -9.13 10.27
CA ALA A 40 8.35 -8.71 10.90
C ALA A 40 8.74 -9.64 12.05
N ASP A 41 7.82 -9.95 12.95
CA ASP A 41 8.03 -10.89 14.06
C ASP A 41 8.43 -12.29 13.56
N THR A 42 7.76 -12.79 12.52
CA THR A 42 8.06 -14.09 11.91
C THR A 42 9.48 -14.11 11.33
N ILE A 43 9.89 -13.04 10.65
CA ILE A 43 11.25 -12.92 10.09
C ILE A 43 12.28 -12.81 11.21
N ALA A 44 12.03 -11.98 12.23
CA ALA A 44 12.91 -11.79 13.38
C ALA A 44 13.10 -13.09 14.20
N ALA A 45 12.07 -13.94 14.28
CA ALA A 45 12.13 -15.25 14.89
C ALA A 45 12.95 -16.30 14.08
N GLY A 46 13.54 -15.91 12.96
CA GLY A 46 14.28 -16.79 12.06
C GLY A 46 13.38 -17.56 11.09
N GLY A 47 12.15 -17.08 10.86
CA GLY A 47 11.20 -17.67 9.92
C GLY A 47 11.54 -17.42 8.45
N CYS A 48 12.40 -16.44 8.12
CA CYS A 48 12.94 -16.32 6.76
C CYS A 48 14.20 -17.18 6.65
N GLY A 49 14.14 -18.20 5.79
CA GLY A 49 15.29 -19.06 5.48
C GLY A 49 16.10 -18.54 4.28
N CYS A 50 16.16 -17.22 4.13
CA CYS A 50 16.56 -16.53 2.90
C CYS A 50 17.82 -15.67 3.12
N GLU A 51 18.58 -15.35 2.06
CA GLU A 51 19.74 -14.45 2.17
C GLU A 51 19.34 -12.99 2.48
N ASP A 52 18.11 -12.62 2.14
CA ASP A 52 17.58 -11.25 2.26
C ASP A 52 16.75 -11.00 3.54
N CYS A 53 16.91 -11.81 4.60
CA CYS A 53 16.10 -11.71 5.81
C CYS A 53 16.10 -10.30 6.42
N ALA A 54 17.27 -9.66 6.47
CA ALA A 54 17.44 -8.35 7.07
C ALA A 54 16.72 -7.26 6.26
N GLU A 55 16.76 -7.36 4.93
CA GLU A 55 16.04 -6.43 4.05
C GLU A 55 14.53 -6.62 4.17
N ARG A 56 14.06 -7.88 4.19
CA ARG A 56 12.64 -8.20 4.35
C ARG A 56 12.09 -7.79 5.71
N LEU A 57 12.90 -7.91 6.77
CA LEU A 57 12.55 -7.42 8.09
C LEU A 57 12.39 -5.90 8.09
N ALA A 58 13.39 -5.17 7.58
CA ALA A 58 13.35 -3.71 7.51
C ALA A 58 12.17 -3.22 6.67
N GLN A 59 11.84 -3.93 5.58
CA GLN A 59 10.67 -3.64 4.74
C GLN A 59 9.35 -3.86 5.49
N ALA A 60 9.21 -4.99 6.19
CA ALA A 60 8.00 -5.28 6.96
C ALA A 60 7.78 -4.25 8.07
N GLU A 61 8.84 -3.84 8.78
CA GLU A 61 8.80 -2.78 9.80
C GLU A 61 8.45 -1.41 9.20
N ALA A 62 9.00 -1.07 8.02
CA ALA A 62 8.70 0.18 7.34
C ALA A 62 7.22 0.27 6.93
N TRP A 63 6.66 -0.83 6.38
CA TRP A 63 5.24 -0.88 6.02
C TRP A 63 4.34 -0.85 7.24
N GLU A 64 4.67 -1.60 8.29
CA GLU A 64 3.92 -1.58 9.55
C GLU A 64 3.81 -0.15 10.09
N GLY A 65 4.92 0.60 10.10
CA GLY A 65 4.94 2.00 10.53
C GLY A 65 4.11 2.92 9.64
N ALA A 66 4.21 2.75 8.31
CA ALA A 66 3.44 3.56 7.35
C ALA A 66 1.93 3.35 7.52
N PHE A 67 1.48 2.09 7.55
CA PHE A 67 0.06 1.75 7.69
C PHE A 67 -0.49 2.06 9.09
N ARG A 68 0.33 1.92 10.14
CA ARG A 68 -0.03 2.37 11.50
C ARG A 68 -0.25 3.87 11.54
N GLY A 69 0.67 4.65 11.00
CA GLY A 69 0.56 6.12 10.96
C GLY A 69 -0.68 6.58 10.19
N MET A 70 -1.03 5.89 9.09
CA MET A 70 -2.29 6.12 8.38
C MET A 70 -3.52 5.78 9.24
N ALA A 71 -3.50 4.63 9.92
CA ALA A 71 -4.61 4.18 10.78
C ALA A 71 -4.83 5.07 12.02
N GLU A 72 -3.82 5.81 12.46
CA GLU A 72 -3.89 6.77 13.58
C GLU A 72 -4.49 8.13 13.17
N THR A 73 -4.76 8.36 11.88
CA THR A 73 -5.42 9.59 11.41
C THR A 73 -6.93 9.61 11.70
N GLU A 74 -7.60 10.73 11.46
CA GLU A 74 -9.02 10.90 11.80
C GLU A 74 -9.92 9.82 11.14
N PRO A 75 -10.90 9.26 11.88
CA PRO A 75 -11.79 8.24 11.35
C PRO A 75 -12.62 8.78 10.17
N GLY A 76 -12.69 7.99 9.10
CA GLY A 76 -13.39 8.35 7.85
C GLY A 76 -12.52 8.94 6.75
N MET A 77 -11.19 9.01 6.95
CA MET A 77 -10.26 9.28 5.85
C MET A 77 -9.98 8.02 5.02
N THR A 78 -9.97 8.18 3.70
CA THR A 78 -9.32 7.26 2.77
C THR A 78 -7.92 7.77 2.47
N HIS A 79 -6.94 6.86 2.47
CA HIS A 79 -5.55 7.18 2.13
C HIS A 79 -5.26 6.74 0.71
N GLU A 80 -4.73 7.65 -0.12
CA GLU A 80 -4.15 7.27 -1.41
C GLU A 80 -2.78 6.67 -1.17
N VAL A 81 -2.59 5.41 -1.58
CA VAL A 81 -1.32 4.69 -1.51
C VAL A 81 -0.89 4.29 -2.91
N VAL A 82 0.39 4.47 -3.21
CA VAL A 82 0.99 4.11 -4.49
C VAL A 82 1.71 2.77 -4.33
N LEU A 83 1.25 1.76 -5.05
CA LEU A 83 1.86 0.42 -5.07
C LEU A 83 2.65 0.22 -6.35
N GLY A 84 3.97 0.04 -6.25
CA GLY A 84 4.82 -0.36 -7.37
C GLY A 84 4.62 -1.82 -7.78
N GLN A 85 4.95 -2.16 -9.04
CA GLN A 85 4.95 -3.55 -9.52
C GLN A 85 5.99 -4.44 -8.81
N ASP A 86 6.99 -3.84 -8.19
CA ASP A 86 7.93 -4.49 -7.27
C ASP A 86 7.25 -4.94 -5.96
N GLY A 87 6.01 -4.54 -5.74
CA GLY A 87 5.22 -4.81 -4.55
C GLY A 87 5.47 -3.81 -3.42
N TYR A 88 6.17 -2.70 -3.68
CA TYR A 88 6.51 -1.70 -2.67
C TYR A 88 5.51 -0.55 -2.61
N VAL A 89 5.30 -0.04 -1.41
CA VAL A 89 4.53 1.18 -1.14
C VAL A 89 5.46 2.38 -1.29
N HIS A 90 5.06 3.40 -2.07
CA HIS A 90 5.79 4.64 -2.33
C HIS A 90 5.08 5.88 -1.77
#